data_AF-A0A6B3FXC6-F1
#
_entry.id   AF-A0A6B3FXC6-F1
#
_cell.length_a   1.000
_cell.length_b   1.000
_cell.length_c   1.000
_cell.angle_alpha   90.00
_cell.angle_beta   90.00
_cell.angle_gamma   90.00
#
_symmetry.space_group_name_H-M   'P 1'
#
loop_
_entity.id
_entity.type
_entity.pdbx_description
1 polymer ?
#
loop_
_entity_poly.entity_id
_entity_poly.type
_entity_poly.pdbx_seq_one_letter_code
_entity_poly.pdbx_strand_id
1 'polypeptide(L)'
;RGHMYFSFTNLLVKTDLAGRPIGSVTGLTGHLGDLDFNSADGRVYGSLEYKAAQAFYVAIFDGSRITRMNMDARTTDVLSTVHLREVVRDYTADMNGDGVFDGDTGNTPDHRYGCSGIDGVAFGPDLNGKGGGRLTVAYGVYSNTARTDNDHQVLLQYDVRDWRKYERPLSEDALHTSGPASPGGKFFAYTGNTTYGVQNLEYDGASGNWLMAVYKGKKA
;
A
#
# COMPACT_ATOMS: atom_id res chain seq x y z
N ARG A 1 13.51 -18.88 15.86
CA ARG A 1 12.08 -18.95 15.48
C ARG A 1 11.77 -17.67 14.74
N GLY A 2 11.27 -17.75 13.52
CA GLY A 2 10.97 -16.60 12.68
C GLY A 2 10.14 -17.07 11.49
N HIS A 3 9.41 -16.15 10.89
CA HIS A 3 8.57 -16.41 9.73
C HIS A 3 8.93 -15.45 8.62
N MET A 4 8.76 -15.88 7.37
CA MET A 4 8.77 -15.00 6.21
C MET A 4 7.37 -14.99 5.59
N TYR A 5 6.98 -13.84 5.05
CA TYR A 5 5.70 -13.63 4.39
C TYR A 5 5.92 -13.19 2.96
N PHE A 6 5.15 -13.76 2.03
CA PHE A 6 5.25 -13.47 0.61
C PHE A 6 3.87 -13.14 0.08
N SER A 7 3.73 -12.04 -0.67
CA SER A 7 2.55 -11.69 -1.44
C SER A 7 2.70 -12.13 -2.89
N PHE A 8 1.61 -12.63 -3.47
CA PHE A 8 1.51 -13.02 -4.88
C PHE A 8 0.21 -12.48 -5.47
N THR A 9 -0.04 -11.17 -5.39
CA THR A 9 -1.25 -10.48 -5.86
C THR A 9 -2.54 -10.90 -5.13
N ASN A 10 -2.95 -12.16 -5.16
CA ASN A 10 -4.18 -12.66 -4.56
C ASN A 10 -3.96 -13.66 -3.41
N LEU A 11 -2.71 -13.81 -2.98
CA LEU A 11 -2.26 -14.83 -2.07
C LEU A 11 -1.18 -14.27 -1.13
N LEU A 12 -1.33 -14.56 0.17
CA LEU A 12 -0.25 -14.44 1.15
C LEU A 12 0.25 -15.84 1.52
N VAL A 13 1.56 -16.06 1.51
CA VAL A 13 2.19 -17.31 2.00
C VAL A 13 3.07 -17.01 3.20
N LYS A 14 2.90 -17.79 4.28
CA LYS A 14 3.75 -17.77 5.47
C LYS A 14 4.65 -19.01 5.48
N THR A 15 5.94 -18.82 5.72
CA THR A 15 6.94 -19.89 5.80
C THR A 15 7.74 -19.83 7.09
N ASP A 16 8.45 -20.92 7.44
CA ASP A 16 9.58 -20.85 8.37
C ASP A 16 10.80 -20.20 7.70
N LEU A 17 11.85 -19.88 8.46
CA LEU A 17 13.10 -19.32 7.91
C LEU A 17 13.87 -20.29 6.98
N ALA A 18 13.50 -21.56 6.92
CA ALA A 18 14.04 -22.53 5.97
C ALA A 18 13.20 -22.60 4.67
N GLY A 19 12.20 -21.73 4.52
CA GLY A 19 11.33 -21.66 3.34
C GLY A 19 10.22 -22.71 3.32
N ARG A 20 9.99 -23.47 4.40
CA ARG A 20 8.89 -24.46 4.45
C ARG A 20 7.56 -23.74 4.65
N PRO A 21 6.55 -23.95 3.79
CA PRO A 21 5.22 -23.36 3.99
C PRO A 21 4.57 -23.84 5.28
N ILE A 22 4.04 -22.89 6.06
CA ILE A 22 3.28 -23.13 7.31
C ILE A 22 1.80 -22.82 7.11
N GLY A 23 1.48 -21.81 6.29
CA GLY A 23 0.12 -21.48 5.97
C GLY A 23 0.01 -20.45 4.86
N SER A 24 -1.21 -20.22 4.41
CA SER A 24 -1.49 -19.21 3.39
C SER A 24 -2.89 -18.64 3.54
N VAL A 25 -3.07 -17.42 3.03
CA VAL A 25 -4.36 -16.75 2.93
C VAL A 25 -4.68 -16.52 1.46
N THR A 26 -5.80 -17.05 1.01
CA THR A 26 -6.31 -17.02 -0.38
C THR A 26 -7.65 -16.29 -0.44
N GLY A 27 -8.15 -16.04 -1.64
CA GLY A 27 -9.50 -15.48 -1.83
C GLY A 27 -9.54 -13.95 -1.81
N LEU A 28 -8.39 -13.30 -1.92
CA LEU A 28 -8.30 -11.89 -2.27
C LEU A 28 -8.57 -11.74 -3.77
N THR A 29 -9.43 -10.83 -4.19
CA THR A 29 -9.59 -10.49 -5.62
C THR A 29 -8.95 -9.16 -6.02
N GLY A 30 -8.51 -8.37 -5.04
CA GLY A 30 -7.70 -7.17 -5.25
C GLY A 30 -6.22 -7.49 -5.53
N HIS A 31 -5.43 -6.44 -5.71
CA HIS A 31 -3.98 -6.53 -5.86
C HIS A 31 -3.28 -6.33 -4.52
N LEU A 32 -2.86 -7.42 -3.87
CA LEU A 32 -1.96 -7.42 -2.71
C LEU A 32 -0.52 -7.24 -3.20
N GLY A 33 0.04 -6.07 -2.91
CA GLY A 33 1.39 -5.67 -3.31
C GLY A 33 2.42 -5.92 -2.21
N ASP A 34 3.26 -4.93 -1.98
CA ASP A 34 4.32 -4.93 -0.96
C ASP A 34 3.82 -5.26 0.45
N LEU A 35 4.72 -5.78 1.29
CA LEU A 35 4.44 -6.20 2.67
C LEU A 35 5.53 -5.71 3.62
N ASP A 36 5.13 -5.35 4.83
CA ASP A 36 6.07 -5.18 5.93
C ASP A 36 5.51 -5.67 7.28
N PHE A 37 6.39 -6.01 8.21
CA PHE A 37 6.07 -6.54 9.52
C PHE A 37 6.16 -5.46 10.61
N ASN A 38 5.05 -5.18 11.26
CA ASN A 38 5.04 -4.30 12.41
C ASN A 38 5.51 -5.03 13.68
N SER A 39 6.76 -4.80 14.08
CA SER A 39 7.31 -5.39 15.31
C SER A 39 6.57 -4.96 16.59
N ALA A 40 5.86 -3.83 16.59
CA ALA A 40 5.18 -3.32 17.77
C ALA A 40 3.90 -4.11 18.11
N ASP A 41 3.23 -4.69 17.11
CA ASP A 41 1.99 -5.47 17.33
C ASP A 41 2.04 -6.89 16.75
N GLY A 42 3.13 -7.26 16.08
CA GLY A 42 3.36 -8.59 15.54
C GLY A 42 2.56 -8.94 14.30
N ARG A 43 2.02 -7.95 13.58
CA ARG A 43 1.17 -8.16 12.38
C ARG A 43 1.88 -7.77 11.09
N VAL A 44 1.42 -8.35 9.99
CA VAL A 44 1.93 -8.05 8.64
C VAL A 44 0.98 -7.07 7.98
N TYR A 45 1.52 -5.98 7.46
CA TYR A 45 0.81 -4.93 6.76
C TYR A 45 1.13 -5.03 5.28
N GLY A 46 0.15 -4.84 4.40
CA GLY A 46 0.33 -4.89 2.96
C GLY A 46 -0.50 -3.87 2.22
N SER A 47 -0.03 -3.39 1.08
CA SER A 47 -0.88 -2.63 0.16
C SER A 47 -1.91 -3.55 -0.49
N LEU A 48 -3.16 -3.09 -0.60
CA LEU A 48 -4.23 -3.84 -1.24
C LEU A 48 -5.12 -2.92 -2.08
N GLU A 49 -5.18 -3.17 -3.38
CA GLU A 49 -5.84 -2.27 -4.34
C GLU A 49 -7.07 -2.90 -5.03
N TYR A 50 -8.12 -2.10 -5.16
CA TYR A 50 -9.31 -2.34 -5.97
C TYR A 50 -9.56 -1.12 -6.87
N LYS A 51 -8.67 -0.89 -7.85
CA LYS A 51 -8.63 0.34 -8.67
C LYS A 51 -9.94 0.65 -9.38
N ALA A 52 -10.56 -0.35 -9.99
CA ALA A 52 -11.86 -0.22 -10.66
C ALA A 52 -12.98 0.21 -9.70
N ALA A 53 -12.90 -0.17 -8.43
CA ALA A 53 -13.83 0.23 -7.38
C ALA A 53 -13.37 1.46 -6.59
N GLN A 54 -12.27 2.11 -7.00
CA GLN A 54 -11.71 3.30 -6.36
C GLN A 54 -11.43 3.10 -4.86
N ALA A 55 -11.00 1.90 -4.47
CA ALA A 55 -10.75 1.56 -3.08
C ALA A 55 -9.32 1.05 -2.88
N PHE A 56 -8.62 1.69 -1.93
CA PHE A 56 -7.24 1.39 -1.59
C PHE A 56 -7.13 1.15 -0.10
N TYR A 57 -6.46 0.06 0.27
CA TYR A 57 -6.40 -0.41 1.64
C TYR A 57 -4.98 -0.70 2.06
N VAL A 58 -4.77 -0.61 3.37
CA VAL A 58 -3.75 -1.43 4.01
C VAL A 58 -4.41 -2.69 4.53
N ALA A 59 -4.01 -3.84 4.00
CA ALA A 59 -4.34 -5.15 4.51
C ALA A 59 -3.50 -5.44 5.76
N ILE A 60 -4.12 -5.95 6.82
CA ILE A 60 -3.46 -6.26 8.08
C ILE A 60 -3.74 -7.71 8.43
N PHE A 61 -2.68 -8.52 8.39
CA PHE A 61 -2.74 -9.95 8.69
C PHE A 61 -2.23 -10.25 10.09
N ASP A 62 -3.01 -11.00 10.85
CA ASP A 62 -2.53 -11.64 12.07
C ASP A 62 -1.75 -12.92 11.71
N GLY A 63 -0.45 -12.73 11.47
CA GLY A 63 0.45 -13.81 11.08
C GLY A 63 0.52 -14.96 12.09
N SER A 64 0.21 -14.72 13.37
CA SER A 64 0.20 -15.77 14.40
C SER A 64 -0.96 -16.77 14.20
N ARG A 65 -2.05 -16.32 13.57
CA ARG A 65 -3.27 -17.10 13.33
C ARG A 65 -3.27 -17.83 11.99
N ILE A 66 -2.33 -17.50 11.11
CA ILE A 66 -2.08 -18.24 9.87
C ILE A 66 -1.36 -19.55 10.22
N THR A 67 -2.14 -20.63 10.29
CA THR A 67 -1.71 -21.94 10.84
C THR A 67 -1.94 -23.11 9.89
N ARG A 68 -2.56 -22.87 8.74
CA ARG A 68 -2.76 -23.88 7.68
C ARG A 68 -2.80 -23.22 6.31
N MET A 69 -2.65 -24.03 5.27
CA MET A 69 -2.77 -23.57 3.89
C MET A 69 -4.22 -23.22 3.55
N ASN A 70 -4.38 -22.27 2.62
CA ASN A 70 -5.63 -21.89 1.96
C ASN A 70 -6.72 -21.41 2.94
N MET A 71 -6.34 -20.61 3.92
CA MET A 71 -7.30 -19.89 4.75
C MET A 71 -7.98 -18.82 3.89
N ASP A 72 -9.31 -18.75 3.90
CA ASP A 72 -10.05 -17.80 3.07
C ASP A 72 -10.09 -16.42 3.75
N ALA A 73 -9.55 -15.41 3.06
CA ALA A 73 -9.52 -14.01 3.49
C ALA A 73 -10.90 -13.45 3.87
N ARG A 74 -11.98 -14.00 3.30
CA ARG A 74 -13.36 -13.49 3.44
C ARG A 74 -14.09 -14.08 4.64
N THR A 75 -13.71 -15.28 5.07
CA THR A 75 -14.43 -16.03 6.13
C THR A 75 -13.61 -16.21 7.39
N THR A 76 -12.30 -16.01 7.32
CA THR A 76 -11.42 -16.06 8.48
C THR A 76 -11.17 -14.66 9.02
N ASP A 77 -10.93 -14.57 10.33
CA ASP A 77 -10.63 -13.32 11.03
C ASP A 77 -9.11 -13.05 11.11
N VAL A 78 -8.36 -13.59 10.15
CA VAL A 78 -6.90 -13.37 10.03
C VAL A 78 -6.54 -12.12 9.26
N LEU A 79 -7.48 -11.57 8.48
CA LEU A 79 -7.33 -10.35 7.69
C LEU A 79 -8.34 -9.30 8.14
N SER A 80 -7.85 -8.09 8.35
CA SER A 80 -8.64 -6.86 8.38
C SER A 80 -8.05 -5.82 7.45
N THR A 81 -8.85 -4.85 7.02
CA THR A 81 -8.43 -3.79 6.11
C THR A 81 -8.72 -2.41 6.70
N VAL A 82 -7.87 -1.44 6.36
CA VAL A 82 -8.03 -0.02 6.69
C VAL A 82 -7.98 0.80 5.40
N HIS A 83 -9.02 1.58 5.13
CA HIS A 83 -9.18 2.32 3.88
C HIS A 83 -8.36 3.62 3.84
N LEU A 84 -7.68 3.90 2.73
CA LEU A 84 -6.85 5.08 2.55
C LEU A 84 -7.56 6.16 1.71
N ARG A 85 -8.27 7.05 2.40
CA ARG A 85 -9.06 8.12 1.75
C ARG A 85 -8.22 9.09 0.91
N GLU A 86 -7.00 9.36 1.34
CA GLU A 86 -6.09 10.28 0.64
C GLU A 86 -5.67 9.74 -0.72
N VAL A 87 -5.43 8.43 -0.81
CA VAL A 87 -5.11 7.76 -2.08
C VAL A 87 -6.28 7.88 -3.04
N VAL A 88 -7.51 7.61 -2.57
CA VAL A 88 -8.72 7.77 -3.40
C VAL A 88 -8.84 9.20 -3.93
N ARG A 89 -8.64 10.21 -3.08
CA ARG A 89 -8.74 11.62 -3.47
C ARG A 89 -7.71 12.05 -4.51
N ASP A 90 -6.52 11.47 -4.49
CA ASP A 90 -5.49 11.77 -5.49
C ASP A 90 -5.71 10.94 -6.75
N TYR A 91 -6.08 9.67 -6.60
CA TYR A 91 -6.40 8.77 -7.71
C TYR A 91 -7.59 9.28 -8.53
N THR A 92 -8.71 9.68 -7.91
CA THR A 92 -9.90 10.14 -8.64
C THR A 92 -9.90 11.64 -8.89
N ALA A 93 -8.75 12.31 -8.80
CA ALA A 93 -8.69 13.75 -9.01
C ALA A 93 -8.89 14.09 -10.48
N ASP A 94 -9.96 14.81 -10.77
CA ASP A 94 -10.19 15.50 -12.05
C ASP A 94 -9.22 16.68 -12.14
N MET A 95 -8.25 16.57 -13.04
CA MET A 95 -7.16 17.55 -13.16
C MET A 95 -7.37 18.51 -14.33
N ASN A 96 -8.26 18.21 -15.28
CA ASN A 96 -8.59 19.09 -16.40
C ASN A 96 -9.86 19.93 -16.14
N GLY A 97 -10.63 19.60 -15.09
CA GLY A 97 -11.83 20.29 -14.67
C GLY A 97 -13.07 19.97 -15.50
N ASP A 98 -13.11 18.85 -16.21
CA ASP A 98 -14.25 18.46 -17.05
C ASP A 98 -15.40 17.76 -16.28
N GLY A 99 -15.17 17.44 -15.00
CA GLY A 99 -16.12 16.81 -14.09
C GLY A 99 -16.27 15.30 -14.26
N VAL A 100 -15.43 14.66 -15.07
CA VAL A 100 -15.46 13.23 -15.38
C VAL A 100 -14.16 12.60 -14.91
N PHE A 101 -14.26 11.50 -14.15
CA PHE A 101 -13.08 10.68 -13.84
C PHE A 101 -12.83 9.68 -14.96
N ASP A 102 -11.65 9.72 -15.56
CA ASP A 102 -11.27 8.91 -16.73
C ASP A 102 -11.10 7.40 -16.44
N GLY A 103 -11.12 7.00 -15.17
CA GLY A 103 -11.03 5.60 -14.75
C GLY A 103 -9.60 5.11 -14.49
N ASP A 104 -9.43 3.79 -14.48
CA ASP A 104 -8.13 3.16 -14.24
C ASP A 104 -7.27 3.14 -15.52
N THR A 105 -6.77 4.31 -15.93
CA THR A 105 -5.95 4.47 -17.13
C THR A 105 -4.81 5.45 -16.90
N GLY A 106 -3.62 5.15 -17.41
CA GLY A 106 -2.47 6.04 -17.24
C GLY A 106 -2.34 7.15 -18.27
N ASN A 107 -3.02 7.04 -19.43
CA ASN A 107 -2.96 8.04 -20.49
C ASN A 107 -4.14 9.01 -20.38
N THR A 108 -4.13 9.81 -19.33
CA THR A 108 -5.21 10.73 -18.96
C THR A 108 -4.62 12.02 -18.36
N PRO A 109 -5.32 13.16 -18.50
CA PRO A 109 -5.03 14.32 -17.69
C PRO A 109 -5.28 14.14 -16.19
N ASP A 110 -6.11 13.19 -15.75
CA ASP A 110 -6.51 12.94 -14.35
C ASP A 110 -5.38 12.37 -13.48
N HIS A 111 -5.72 12.04 -12.22
CA HIS A 111 -4.84 11.55 -11.18
C HIS A 111 -3.86 12.62 -10.69
N ARG A 112 -4.10 13.16 -9.49
CA ARG A 112 -3.19 14.13 -8.86
C ARG A 112 -1.85 13.46 -8.58
N TYR A 113 -0.76 14.14 -8.92
CA TYR A 113 0.60 13.60 -8.84
C TYR A 113 0.83 12.33 -9.68
N GLY A 114 -0.08 12.04 -10.62
CA GLY A 114 -0.10 10.79 -11.36
C GLY A 114 -0.45 9.57 -10.49
N CYS A 115 -1.12 9.72 -9.34
CA CYS A 115 -1.45 8.60 -8.45
C CYS A 115 -2.16 7.47 -9.21
N SER A 116 -1.50 6.31 -9.33
CA SER A 116 -2.07 5.08 -9.89
C SER A 116 -2.57 4.13 -8.82
N GLY A 117 -2.59 4.57 -7.56
CA GLY A 117 -2.81 3.74 -6.38
C GLY A 117 -1.58 3.62 -5.47
N ILE A 118 -1.40 2.48 -4.81
CA ILE A 118 -0.33 2.21 -3.83
C ILE A 118 0.34 0.87 -4.08
N ASP A 119 1.62 0.76 -3.75
CA ASP A 119 2.30 -0.54 -3.70
C ASP A 119 3.27 -0.59 -2.53
N GLY A 120 4.36 0.17 -2.57
CA GLY A 120 5.40 0.13 -1.54
C GLY A 120 4.90 0.48 -0.13
N VAL A 121 5.16 -0.38 0.86
CA VAL A 121 4.83 -0.14 2.26
C VAL A 121 5.98 -0.53 3.18
N ALA A 122 6.30 0.32 4.15
CA ALA A 122 7.27 -0.02 5.19
C ALA A 122 7.08 0.78 6.48
N PHE A 123 7.43 0.15 7.59
CA PHE A 123 7.58 0.74 8.90
C PHE A 123 8.96 1.35 9.04
N GLY A 124 9.00 2.61 9.44
CA GLY A 124 10.24 3.32 9.70
C GLY A 124 10.02 4.59 10.51
N PRO A 125 11.04 5.44 10.66
CA PRO A 125 10.91 6.68 11.41
C PRO A 125 9.97 7.67 10.70
N ASP A 126 9.42 8.59 11.49
CA ASP A 126 8.78 9.80 10.96
C ASP A 126 9.75 10.57 10.04
N LEU A 127 9.35 10.81 8.79
CA LEU A 127 10.17 11.49 7.78
C LEU A 127 10.39 12.97 8.11
N ASN A 128 9.61 13.56 9.02
CA ASN A 128 9.87 14.91 9.57
C ASN A 128 10.85 14.90 10.75
N GLY A 129 11.48 13.77 11.08
CA GLY A 129 12.48 13.68 12.14
C GLY A 129 11.91 13.78 13.57
N LYS A 130 10.59 13.66 13.75
CA LYS A 130 9.93 13.75 15.07
C LYS A 130 10.04 12.47 15.91
N GLY A 131 10.72 11.44 15.40
CA GLY A 131 10.81 10.13 16.02
C GLY A 131 9.47 9.37 16.00
N GLY A 132 9.52 8.10 16.43
CA GLY A 132 8.36 7.21 16.44
C GLY A 132 8.16 6.45 15.12
N GLY A 133 7.71 5.20 15.25
CA GLY A 133 7.40 4.34 14.11
C GLY A 133 6.17 4.81 13.34
N ARG A 134 6.28 4.87 12.02
CA ARG A 134 5.22 5.20 11.08
C ARG A 134 5.11 4.11 10.04
N LEU A 135 3.89 3.79 9.64
CA LEU A 135 3.67 3.10 8.37
C LEU A 135 3.80 4.15 7.26
N THR A 136 4.75 3.93 6.35
CA THR A 136 4.91 4.72 5.13
C THR A 136 4.32 3.94 3.98
N VAL A 137 3.47 4.59 3.18
CA VAL A 137 2.81 4.03 2.00
C VAL A 137 3.20 4.87 0.79
N ALA A 138 3.78 4.25 -0.22
CA ALA A 138 4.21 4.90 -1.44
C ALA A 138 3.18 4.75 -2.56
N TYR A 139 3.03 5.81 -3.35
CA TYR A 139 2.17 5.77 -4.52
C TYR A 139 2.80 4.96 -5.65
N GLY A 140 1.93 4.23 -6.35
CA GLY A 140 2.13 3.97 -7.77
C GLY A 140 1.95 5.28 -8.55
N VAL A 141 2.73 5.52 -9.61
CA VAL A 141 2.66 6.77 -10.40
C VAL A 141 2.55 6.47 -11.90
N TYR A 142 1.56 7.07 -12.55
CA TYR A 142 1.32 7.05 -13.99
C TYR A 142 2.17 8.04 -14.79
N SER A 143 2.61 7.56 -15.95
CA SER A 143 2.47 8.23 -17.26
C SER A 143 2.08 9.71 -17.41
N ASN A 144 2.92 10.74 -17.23
CA ASN A 144 2.60 12.03 -17.88
C ASN A 144 3.81 12.94 -18.06
N THR A 145 4.24 13.22 -19.29
CA THR A 145 5.36 14.14 -19.60
C THR A 145 4.94 15.58 -19.80
N ALA A 146 3.64 15.85 -19.87
CA ALA A 146 3.09 17.20 -20.02
C ALA A 146 2.80 17.88 -18.67
N ARG A 147 3.02 17.18 -17.55
CA ARG A 147 2.75 17.65 -16.18
C ARG A 147 4.02 17.57 -15.34
N THR A 148 4.12 18.45 -14.35
CA THR A 148 5.26 18.51 -13.41
C THR A 148 4.87 18.05 -12.00
N ASP A 149 3.57 17.94 -11.71
CA ASP A 149 3.12 17.51 -10.38
C ASP A 149 3.38 16.01 -10.13
N ASN A 150 3.65 15.23 -11.18
CA ASN A 150 4.09 13.83 -11.11
C ASN A 150 5.62 13.64 -11.20
N ASP A 151 6.42 14.70 -11.04
CA ASP A 151 7.89 14.63 -11.01
C ASP A 151 8.46 14.06 -9.68
N HIS A 152 7.57 13.62 -8.79
CA HIS A 152 7.90 13.17 -7.45
C HIS A 152 7.30 11.80 -7.20
N GLN A 153 8.03 10.96 -6.47
CA GLN A 153 7.40 9.87 -5.74
C GLN A 153 6.70 10.46 -4.53
N VAL A 154 5.46 10.01 -4.28
CA VAL A 154 4.63 10.49 -3.18
C VAL A 154 4.60 9.43 -2.08
N LEU A 155 4.92 9.84 -0.86
CA LEU A 155 4.92 9.00 0.33
C LEU A 155 3.91 9.54 1.34
N LEU A 156 3.03 8.68 1.84
CA LEU A 156 2.11 8.99 2.93
C LEU A 156 2.60 8.33 4.21
N GLN A 157 2.59 9.04 5.33
CA GLN A 157 2.89 8.44 6.63
C GLN A 157 1.66 8.39 7.54
N TYR A 158 1.51 7.28 8.23
CA TYR A 158 0.41 7.03 9.17
C TYR A 158 0.94 6.58 10.53
N ASP A 159 0.29 7.06 11.58
CA ASP A 159 0.37 6.47 12.91
C ASP A 159 -0.70 5.39 13.04
N VAL A 160 -0.29 4.14 13.18
CA VAL A 160 -1.19 2.98 13.15
C VAL A 160 -1.64 2.53 14.53
N ARG A 161 -1.18 3.17 15.62
CA ARG A 161 -1.44 2.71 17.00
C ARG A 161 -2.92 2.59 17.33
N ASP A 162 -3.74 3.49 16.78
CA ASP A 162 -5.19 3.50 16.99
C ASP A 162 -5.99 2.88 15.84
N TRP A 163 -5.34 2.22 14.87
CA TRP A 163 -6.03 1.71 13.67
C TRP A 163 -7.03 0.60 13.93
N ARG A 164 -6.97 -0.07 15.08
CA ARG A 164 -7.96 -1.08 15.50
C ARG A 164 -9.41 -0.58 15.39
N LYS A 165 -9.67 0.73 15.58
CA LYS A 165 -11.01 1.33 15.44
C LYS A 165 -11.50 1.45 13.99
N TYR A 166 -10.58 1.41 13.03
CA TYR A 166 -10.85 1.50 11.60
C TYR A 166 -10.86 0.14 10.90
N GLU A 167 -10.21 -0.87 11.49
CA GLU A 167 -10.15 -2.22 10.96
C GLU A 167 -11.55 -2.81 10.73
N ARG A 168 -11.80 -3.26 9.50
CA ARG A 168 -13.01 -4.00 9.11
C ARG A 168 -12.61 -5.27 8.36
N PRO A 169 -13.45 -6.31 8.39
CA PRO A 169 -13.30 -7.43 7.46
C PRO A 169 -13.37 -6.93 6.01
N LEU A 170 -12.62 -7.58 5.13
CA LEU A 170 -12.72 -7.35 3.70
C LEU A 170 -13.97 -8.08 3.17
N SER A 171 -14.91 -7.31 2.61
CA SER A 171 -16.09 -7.84 1.91
C SER A 171 -16.15 -7.23 0.52
N GLU A 172 -16.05 -8.07 -0.50
CA GLU A 172 -15.99 -7.63 -1.91
C GLU A 172 -17.34 -7.10 -2.37
N ASP A 173 -18.44 -7.65 -1.85
CA ASP A 173 -19.80 -7.18 -2.13
C ASP A 173 -20.10 -5.82 -1.45
N ALA A 174 -19.26 -5.39 -0.51
CA ALA A 174 -19.46 -4.17 0.28
C ALA A 174 -18.12 -3.58 0.76
N LEU A 175 -17.33 -3.05 -0.18
CA LEU A 175 -16.06 -2.39 0.13
C LEU A 175 -16.28 -1.20 1.08
N HIS A 176 -15.67 -1.28 2.27
CA HIS A 176 -15.84 -0.26 3.31
C HIS A 176 -14.89 0.93 3.08
N THR A 177 -15.27 2.10 3.61
CA THR A 177 -14.44 3.32 3.59
C THR A 177 -13.91 3.73 4.98
N SER A 178 -13.95 2.78 5.93
CA SER A 178 -13.44 2.94 7.30
C SER A 178 -11.92 3.08 7.32
N GLY A 179 -11.44 4.23 7.78
CA GLY A 179 -10.03 4.58 7.77
C GLY A 179 -9.77 6.00 8.29
N PRO A 180 -8.50 6.39 8.47
CA PRO A 180 -8.14 7.74 8.92
C PRO A 180 -8.61 8.79 7.92
N ALA A 181 -8.94 9.99 8.42
CA ALA A 181 -9.42 11.10 7.58
C ALA A 181 -8.31 11.69 6.69
N SER A 182 -7.07 11.63 7.15
CA SER A 182 -5.87 12.12 6.45
C SER A 182 -4.64 11.33 6.92
N PRO A 183 -3.54 11.31 6.14
CA PRO A 183 -2.25 10.87 6.65
C PRO A 183 -1.72 11.84 7.72
N GLY A 184 -0.77 11.36 8.53
CA GLY A 184 0.02 12.21 9.42
C GLY A 184 1.02 13.10 8.68
N GLY A 185 1.39 12.72 7.45
CA GLY A 185 2.19 13.54 6.53
C GLY A 185 2.12 13.02 5.10
N LYS A 186 2.28 13.94 4.13
CA LYS A 186 2.45 13.65 2.70
C LYS A 186 3.78 14.26 2.26
N PHE A 187 4.67 13.43 1.74
CA PHE A 187 6.04 13.77 1.41
C PHE A 187 6.30 13.52 -0.07
N PHE A 188 7.24 14.29 -0.63
CA PHE A 188 7.55 14.29 -2.04
C PHE A 188 9.05 14.09 -2.22
N ALA A 189 9.42 12.98 -2.85
CA ALA A 189 10.80 12.70 -3.24
C ALA A 189 10.97 13.07 -4.72
N TYR A 190 11.64 14.18 -4.99
CA TYR A 190 11.90 14.60 -6.37
C TYR A 190 12.77 13.56 -7.05
N THR A 191 12.24 13.04 -8.14
CA THR A 191 12.86 11.98 -8.93
C THR A 191 12.84 12.34 -10.42
N GLY A 192 12.34 13.54 -10.75
CA GLY A 192 12.06 13.96 -12.11
C GLY A 192 10.92 13.14 -12.71
N ASN A 193 10.87 13.10 -14.04
CA ASN A 193 9.85 12.34 -14.74
C ASN A 193 10.05 10.82 -14.54
N THR A 194 9.38 10.27 -13.52
CA THR A 194 9.55 8.86 -13.11
C THR A 194 8.69 7.93 -13.92
N THR A 195 9.20 6.74 -14.19
CA THR A 195 8.72 5.94 -15.32
C THR A 195 7.65 4.92 -14.95
N TYR A 196 7.61 4.55 -13.68
CA TYR A 196 6.52 3.88 -12.96
C TYR A 196 6.69 4.19 -11.47
N GLY A 197 5.65 4.01 -10.67
CA GLY A 197 5.72 4.22 -9.22
C GLY A 197 6.52 3.16 -8.47
N VAL A 198 6.57 3.34 -7.16
CA VAL A 198 7.24 2.42 -6.23
C VAL A 198 6.61 1.03 -6.30
N GLN A 199 7.45 0.00 -6.17
CA GLN A 199 7.04 -1.40 -6.03
C GLN A 199 7.29 -1.92 -4.64
N ASN A 200 8.47 -1.60 -4.09
CA ASN A 200 8.80 -1.96 -2.72
C ASN A 200 9.39 -0.76 -2.01
N LEU A 201 9.02 -0.61 -0.75
CA LEU A 201 9.62 0.35 0.16
C LEU A 201 10.19 -0.43 1.34
N GLU A 202 11.39 -0.09 1.76
CA GLU A 202 12.03 -0.71 2.92
C GLU A 202 12.76 0.36 3.72
N TYR A 203 12.77 0.22 5.05
CA TYR A 203 13.62 1.01 5.92
C TYR A 203 14.67 0.13 6.57
N ASP A 204 15.92 0.28 6.13
CA ASP A 204 17.04 -0.41 6.75
C ASP A 204 17.44 0.29 8.05
N GLY A 205 16.99 -0.27 9.18
CA GLY A 205 17.31 0.23 10.52
C GLY A 205 18.80 0.21 10.86
N ALA A 206 19.64 -0.58 10.17
CA ALA A 206 21.08 -0.63 10.44
C ALA A 206 21.80 0.57 9.82
N SER A 207 21.46 0.97 8.59
CA SER A 207 22.05 2.13 7.92
C SER A 207 21.27 3.43 8.13
N GLY A 208 20.01 3.34 8.55
CA GLY A 208 19.11 4.49 8.68
C GLY A 208 18.56 4.98 7.34
N ASN A 209 18.67 4.19 6.28
CA ASN A 209 18.26 4.57 4.93
C ASN A 209 16.89 4.01 4.56
N TRP A 210 16.12 4.82 3.84
CA TRP A 210 14.97 4.35 3.08
C TRP A 210 15.43 3.85 1.72
N LEU A 211 15.01 2.64 1.37
CA LEU A 211 15.24 2.00 0.09
C LEU A 211 13.91 1.95 -0.66
N MET A 212 13.86 2.63 -1.80
CA MET A 212 12.65 2.74 -2.63
C MET A 212 12.93 2.12 -3.99
N ALA A 213 12.33 0.95 -4.24
CA ALA A 213 12.49 0.23 -5.49
C ALA A 213 11.41 0.65 -6.49
N VAL A 214 11.83 1.00 -7.71
CA VAL A 214 10.97 1.45 -8.81
C VAL A 214 11.26 0.64 -10.07
N TYR A 215 10.29 0.52 -10.98
CA TYR A 215 10.56 -0.16 -12.25
C TYR A 215 11.58 0.61 -13.10
N LYS A 216 12.44 -0.16 -13.78
CA LYS A 216 13.33 0.33 -14.84
C LYS A 216 12.53 0.62 -16.11
N GLY A 217 12.56 1.84 -16.62
CA GLY A 217 11.87 2.18 -17.87
C GLY A 217 12.08 3.63 -18.28
N LYS A 218 11.38 4.06 -19.34
CA LYS A 218 11.25 5.45 -19.79
C LYS A 218 9.78 5.77 -19.98
N LYS A 219 9.43 7.02 -19.73
CA LYS A 219 8.30 7.68 -20.37
C LYS A 219 8.87 8.39 -21.59
N ALA A 220 8.30 8.10 -22.75
CA ALA A 220 8.56 8.87 -23.96
C ALA A 220 7.78 10.19 -23.88
#